data_AF-A0A0K9XLE5-F1
#
_entry.id   AF-A0A0K9XLE5-F1
#
_cell.length_a   1.000
_cell.length_b   1.000
_cell.length_c   1.000
_cell.angle_alpha   90.00
_cell.angle_beta   90.00
_cell.angle_gamma   90.00
#
_symmetry.space_group_name_H-M   'P 1'
#
loop_
_entity.id
_entity.type
_entity.pdbx_description
1 polymer ?
#
loop_
_entity_poly.entity_id
_entity_poly.type
_entity_poly.pdbx_seq_one_letter_code
_entity_poly.pdbx_strand_id
1 'polypeptide(L)'
;MVEEWERACERGSEVAASYLGKPDDPRGTWEWTAVTGILSMTFAALGKSIQGGVGAVGLGSLLWHLQQGPGHLRGLVVPLVGDRLAAGTDSVPDTVGAADDPVVARWLWLTRTWPEAAYADERPAPGSAPRWDGLQRVYRREHPDPAVDIGTDWALMAANAALTLQRGGIAPQTRVRIVGGEEDGGSATVILPAWGLDDEARDVNSGPPPSYLVRLGATGDRGVQFEPLLVSSDRVRVLELEDEEAPFGVDRTFTTVWEACSTWAGALVGWHRVRTPAAWRGTDAEGAGRLPLVNRLVTLALFVTARAEGLDDPADGSAVARTPLMPAADLLPGRFGGLYRVDELLSRVISDVGPRPERGPLEEVRRLWKSFERTGREVQEWAAGTAHEVLLAHAGQLRVPVGLSARDILARLSSGQLQVTLADRAEDLVADAQQRSHDTLGSLFEN
;
A
#
# COMPACT_ATOMS: atom_id res chain seq x y z
N MET A 1 5.43 22.10 -31.55
CA MET A 1 5.86 20.85 -30.90
C MET A 1 6.01 21.06 -29.40
N VAL A 2 6.73 22.09 -28.95
CA VAL A 2 6.90 22.42 -27.52
C VAL A 2 5.56 22.53 -26.78
N GLU A 3 4.60 23.32 -27.27
CA GLU A 3 3.29 23.45 -26.61
C GLU A 3 2.51 22.12 -26.53
N GLU A 4 2.55 21.28 -27.57
CA GLU A 4 1.88 19.96 -27.53
C GLU A 4 2.58 19.03 -26.54
N TRP A 5 3.91 19.12 -26.42
CA TRP A 5 4.67 18.36 -25.44
C TRP A 5 4.36 18.78 -24.00
N GLU A 6 4.25 20.08 -23.74
CA GLU A 6 3.85 20.61 -22.44
C GLU A 6 2.46 20.12 -22.04
N ARG A 7 1.48 20.20 -22.96
CA ARG A 7 0.13 19.62 -22.72
C ARG A 7 0.18 18.12 -22.48
N ALA A 8 1.05 17.38 -23.17
CA ALA A 8 1.21 15.95 -22.92
C ALA A 8 1.79 15.68 -21.52
N CYS A 9 2.72 16.52 -21.05
CA CYS A 9 3.29 16.44 -19.70
C CYS A 9 2.26 16.75 -18.61
N GLU A 10 1.43 17.77 -18.82
CA GLU A 10 0.34 18.12 -17.91
C GLU A 10 -0.66 16.96 -17.78
N ARG A 11 -1.19 16.47 -18.91
CA ARG A 11 -2.13 15.33 -18.91
C ARG A 11 -1.50 14.05 -18.37
N GLY A 12 -0.23 13.78 -18.69
CA GLY A 12 0.51 12.65 -18.15
C GLY A 12 0.64 12.71 -16.63
N SER A 13 0.85 13.91 -16.07
CA SER A 13 0.93 14.14 -14.63
C SER A 13 -0.43 14.00 -13.93
N GLU A 14 -1.51 14.47 -14.54
CA GLU A 14 -2.88 14.29 -14.05
C GLU A 14 -3.26 12.81 -13.96
N VAL A 15 -2.97 12.05 -15.02
CA VAL A 15 -3.24 10.60 -15.04
C VAL A 15 -2.37 9.87 -14.02
N ALA A 16 -1.07 10.19 -13.92
CA ALA A 16 -0.17 9.59 -12.92
C ALA A 16 -0.67 9.80 -11.48
N ALA A 17 -1.17 10.99 -11.18
CA ALA A 17 -1.69 11.33 -9.85
C ALA A 17 -2.87 10.46 -9.42
N SER A 18 -3.66 9.92 -10.37
CA SER A 18 -4.80 9.06 -10.07
C SER A 18 -4.41 7.71 -9.44
N TYR A 19 -3.13 7.32 -9.52
CA TYR A 19 -2.62 6.07 -8.96
C TYR A 19 -1.49 6.28 -7.95
N LEU A 20 -0.54 7.16 -8.24
CA LEU A 20 0.61 7.40 -7.38
C LEU A 20 0.38 8.49 -6.32
N GLY A 21 -0.69 9.28 -6.45
CA GLY A 21 -0.82 10.56 -5.77
C GLY A 21 0.14 11.61 -6.32
N LYS A 22 -0.03 12.88 -5.94
CA LYS A 22 0.94 13.93 -6.30
C LYS A 22 2.11 13.90 -5.29
N PRO A 23 3.37 13.91 -5.75
CA PRO A 23 4.51 13.96 -4.84
C PRO A 23 4.60 15.33 -4.14
N ASP A 24 4.99 15.31 -2.86
CA ASP A 24 5.25 16.53 -2.09
C ASP A 24 6.54 17.25 -2.56
N ASP A 25 7.54 16.49 -3.03
CA ASP A 25 8.78 17.05 -3.60
C ASP A 25 8.56 17.32 -5.10
N PRO A 26 8.77 18.56 -5.59
CA PRO A 26 8.66 18.88 -7.01
C PRO A 26 9.64 18.11 -7.89
N ARG A 27 10.73 17.54 -7.34
CA ARG A 27 11.64 16.64 -8.07
C ARG A 27 11.03 15.27 -8.33
N GLY A 28 10.01 14.88 -7.57
CA GLY A 28 9.35 13.58 -7.66
C GLY A 28 10.23 12.40 -7.27
N THR A 29 9.68 11.19 -7.41
CA THR A 29 10.43 9.94 -7.31
C THR A 29 10.83 9.45 -8.70
N TRP A 30 11.65 8.39 -8.75
CA TRP A 30 11.94 7.71 -10.01
C TRP A 30 10.67 7.17 -10.66
N GLU A 31 9.78 6.55 -9.87
CA GLU A 31 8.50 5.99 -10.34
C GLU A 31 7.61 7.08 -10.93
N TRP A 32 7.48 8.22 -10.24
CA TRP A 32 6.72 9.35 -10.73
C TRP A 32 7.27 9.85 -12.07
N THR A 33 8.60 10.03 -12.16
CA THR A 33 9.26 10.52 -13.38
C THR A 33 9.11 9.55 -14.55
N ALA A 34 9.21 8.24 -14.28
CA ALA A 34 9.03 7.19 -15.27
C ALA A 34 7.57 7.14 -15.77
N VAL A 35 6.61 7.05 -14.86
CA VAL A 35 5.18 6.94 -15.20
C VAL A 35 4.70 8.19 -15.94
N THR A 36 5.01 9.38 -15.45
CA THR A 36 4.65 10.64 -16.15
C THR A 36 5.33 10.72 -17.50
N GLY A 37 6.61 10.33 -17.62
CA GLY A 37 7.32 10.29 -18.89
C GLY A 37 6.65 9.37 -19.92
N ILE A 38 6.31 8.15 -19.53
CA ILE A 38 5.64 7.15 -20.39
C ILE A 38 4.27 7.67 -20.84
N LEU A 39 3.48 8.20 -19.92
CA LEU A 39 2.16 8.75 -20.22
C LEU A 39 2.26 9.94 -21.19
N SER A 40 3.22 10.84 -20.95
CA SER A 40 3.46 12.02 -21.82
C SER A 40 3.89 11.61 -23.23
N MET A 41 4.82 10.65 -23.34
CA MET A 41 5.25 10.12 -24.65
C MET A 41 4.09 9.48 -25.41
N THR A 42 3.24 8.74 -24.70
CA THR A 42 2.07 8.08 -25.29
C THR A 42 1.05 9.11 -25.76
N PHE A 43 0.72 10.10 -24.93
CA PHE A 43 -0.18 11.20 -25.31
C PHE A 43 0.33 12.00 -26.51
N ALA A 44 1.61 12.37 -26.51
CA ALA A 44 2.21 13.12 -27.61
C ALA A 44 2.19 12.31 -28.92
N ALA A 45 2.47 11.01 -28.86
CA ALA A 45 2.49 10.14 -30.03
C ALA A 45 1.09 9.94 -30.62
N LEU A 46 0.08 9.71 -29.77
CA LEU A 46 -1.31 9.59 -30.19
C LEU A 46 -1.88 10.93 -30.67
N GLY A 47 -1.53 12.04 -30.03
CA GLY A 47 -1.93 13.37 -30.47
C GLY A 47 -1.41 13.71 -31.86
N LYS A 48 -0.26 13.16 -32.27
CA LYS A 48 0.29 13.32 -33.61
C LYS A 48 -0.42 12.47 -34.66
N SER A 49 -1.05 11.36 -34.28
CA SER A 49 -1.78 10.48 -35.21
C SER A 49 -3.24 10.88 -35.42
N ILE A 50 -3.81 11.73 -34.56
CA ILE A 50 -5.22 12.12 -34.58
C ILE A 50 -5.37 13.62 -34.96
N GLN A 51 -6.37 13.94 -35.79
CA GLN A 51 -6.75 15.33 -36.09
C GLN A 51 -7.42 15.97 -34.85
N GLY A 52 -6.60 16.46 -33.93
CA GLY A 52 -7.07 17.06 -32.66
C GLY A 52 -5.98 17.27 -31.62
N GLY A 53 -4.77 16.76 -31.88
CA GLY A 53 -3.63 16.94 -30.99
C GLY A 53 -3.79 16.18 -29.68
N VAL A 54 -2.97 16.54 -28.69
CA VAL A 54 -2.95 15.86 -27.39
C VAL A 54 -4.30 15.94 -26.68
N GLY A 55 -5.05 17.03 -26.81
CA GLY A 55 -6.34 17.22 -26.13
C GLY A 55 -7.44 16.26 -26.60
N ALA A 56 -7.35 15.73 -27.82
CA ALA A 56 -8.35 14.80 -28.37
C ALA A 56 -8.12 13.33 -27.97
N VAL A 57 -6.98 13.01 -27.35
CA VAL A 57 -6.66 11.62 -26.95
C VAL A 57 -7.49 11.23 -25.73
N GLY A 58 -8.41 10.28 -25.91
CA GLY A 58 -9.22 9.72 -24.82
C GLY A 58 -8.41 8.80 -23.89
N LEU A 59 -8.83 8.70 -22.62
CA LEU A 59 -8.20 7.78 -21.65
C LEU A 59 -8.33 6.30 -22.05
N GLY A 60 -9.39 5.96 -22.77
CA GLY A 60 -9.57 4.59 -23.27
C GLY A 60 -8.57 4.22 -24.36
N SER A 61 -8.33 5.10 -25.34
CA SER A 61 -7.28 4.90 -26.35
C SER A 61 -5.88 4.86 -25.73
N LEU A 62 -5.60 5.75 -24.76
CA LEU A 62 -4.37 5.70 -23.97
C LEU A 62 -4.20 4.32 -23.31
N LEU A 63 -5.24 3.83 -22.64
CA LEU A 63 -5.22 2.56 -21.94
C LEU A 63 -5.00 1.38 -22.90
N TRP A 64 -5.72 1.34 -24.03
CA TRP A 64 -5.58 0.31 -25.05
C TRP A 64 -4.14 0.20 -25.54
N HIS A 65 -3.48 1.34 -25.80
CA HIS A 65 -2.11 1.38 -26.29
C HIS A 65 -1.08 0.95 -25.24
N LEU A 66 -1.28 1.28 -23.96
CA LEU A 66 -0.40 0.84 -22.88
C LEU A 66 -0.51 -0.67 -22.62
N GLN A 67 -1.70 -1.27 -22.81
CA GLN A 67 -1.90 -2.71 -22.66
C GLN A 67 -1.15 -3.57 -23.67
N GLN A 68 -0.78 -2.99 -24.82
CA GLN A 68 0.06 -3.68 -25.82
C GLN A 68 1.53 -3.81 -25.37
N GLY A 69 1.89 -3.20 -24.23
CA GLY A 69 3.20 -3.32 -23.61
C GLY A 69 4.29 -2.41 -24.19
N PRO A 70 5.50 -2.49 -23.65
CA PRO A 70 6.58 -1.54 -23.96
C PRO A 70 7.08 -1.63 -25.40
N GLY A 71 7.06 -2.83 -26.02
CA GLY A 71 7.44 -3.00 -27.42
C GLY A 71 6.53 -2.23 -28.38
N HIS A 72 5.22 -2.24 -28.12
CA HIS A 72 4.26 -1.44 -28.88
C HIS A 72 4.49 0.07 -28.66
N LEU A 73 4.73 0.49 -27.41
CA LEU A 73 5.02 1.88 -27.09
C LEU A 73 6.26 2.41 -27.84
N ARG A 74 7.32 1.61 -27.96
CA ARG A 74 8.50 1.94 -28.76
C ARG A 74 8.13 2.19 -30.22
N GLY A 75 7.31 1.34 -30.83
CA GLY A 75 6.78 1.57 -32.18
C GLY A 75 5.91 2.83 -32.28
N LEU A 76 5.09 3.09 -31.25
CA LEU A 76 4.19 4.24 -31.20
C LEU A 76 4.95 5.58 -31.19
N VAL A 77 6.10 5.68 -30.53
CA VAL A 77 6.87 6.93 -30.42
C VAL A 77 7.77 7.22 -31.62
N VAL A 78 7.86 6.33 -32.61
CA VAL A 78 8.64 6.53 -33.85
C VAL A 78 8.41 7.90 -34.50
N PRO A 79 7.17 8.39 -34.66
CA PRO A 79 6.95 9.71 -35.26
C PRO A 79 7.53 10.87 -34.43
N LEU A 80 7.80 10.67 -33.14
CA LEU A 80 8.33 11.70 -32.24
C LEU A 80 9.86 11.74 -32.28
N VAL A 81 10.51 10.57 -32.17
CA VAL A 81 11.97 10.47 -31.96
C VAL A 81 12.73 9.82 -33.12
N GLY A 82 12.02 9.28 -34.11
CA GLY A 82 12.58 8.52 -35.23
C GLY A 82 12.88 7.05 -34.89
N ASP A 83 12.91 6.22 -35.92
CA ASP A 83 13.03 4.75 -35.81
C ASP A 83 14.22 4.29 -34.95
N ARG A 84 15.39 4.91 -35.19
CA ARG A 84 16.64 4.52 -34.53
C ARG A 84 16.58 4.73 -33.02
N LEU A 85 16.04 5.86 -32.57
CA LEU A 85 15.92 6.17 -31.14
C LEU A 85 14.79 5.37 -30.50
N ALA A 86 13.66 5.21 -31.20
CA ALA A 86 12.52 4.42 -30.72
C ALA A 86 12.90 2.97 -30.40
N ALA A 87 13.69 2.34 -31.28
CA ALA A 87 14.19 0.98 -31.08
C ALA A 87 15.41 0.88 -30.14
N GLY A 88 16.05 2.00 -29.84
CA GLY A 88 17.31 2.05 -29.09
C GLY A 88 17.14 1.90 -27.57
N THR A 89 18.23 1.45 -26.96
CA THR A 89 18.48 1.46 -25.50
C THR A 89 19.86 2.07 -25.33
N ASP A 90 20.09 2.87 -24.28
CA ASP A 90 21.39 3.52 -23.99
C ASP A 90 21.98 4.36 -25.13
N SER A 91 21.13 5.09 -25.84
CA SER A 91 21.61 6.02 -26.87
C SER A 91 22.36 7.20 -26.24
N VAL A 92 23.50 7.57 -26.82
CA VAL A 92 24.35 8.67 -26.32
C VAL A 92 23.70 10.02 -26.64
N PRO A 93 23.36 10.87 -25.65
CA PRO A 93 22.62 12.12 -25.88
C PRO A 93 23.27 13.06 -26.91
N ASP A 94 24.59 13.20 -26.88
CA ASP A 94 25.35 14.08 -27.77
C ASP A 94 25.29 13.65 -29.24
N THR A 95 25.02 12.37 -29.50
CA THR A 95 24.97 11.83 -30.86
C THR A 95 23.64 12.05 -31.56
N VAL A 96 22.61 12.51 -30.83
CA VAL A 96 21.23 12.64 -31.31
C VAL A 96 20.65 14.04 -31.12
N GLY A 97 21.47 15.02 -30.70
CA GLY A 97 21.02 16.41 -30.53
C GLY A 97 20.03 16.61 -29.37
N ALA A 98 20.12 15.79 -28.32
CA ALA A 98 19.13 15.78 -27.24
C ALA A 98 19.07 17.07 -26.39
N ALA A 99 20.12 17.89 -26.40
CA ALA A 99 20.23 19.07 -25.55
C ALA A 99 19.12 20.11 -25.83
N ASP A 100 18.63 20.18 -27.07
CA ASP A 100 17.67 21.19 -27.51
C ASP A 100 16.24 20.64 -27.70
N ASP A 101 16.03 19.32 -27.56
CA ASP A 101 14.73 18.67 -27.76
C ASP A 101 14.26 17.95 -26.48
N PRO A 102 13.27 18.51 -25.75
CA PRO A 102 12.79 17.93 -24.50
C PRO A 102 12.10 16.56 -24.68
N VAL A 103 11.55 16.28 -25.88
CA VAL A 103 10.91 14.99 -26.19
C VAL A 103 11.99 13.91 -26.32
N VAL A 104 13.06 14.21 -27.07
CA VAL A 104 14.21 13.30 -27.23
C VAL A 104 14.89 13.09 -25.89
N ALA A 105 15.13 14.15 -25.11
CA ALA A 105 15.73 14.05 -23.78
C ALA A 105 14.91 13.14 -22.84
N ARG A 106 13.58 13.27 -22.83
CA ARG A 106 12.71 12.41 -22.04
C ARG A 106 12.78 10.95 -22.50
N TRP A 107 12.76 10.70 -23.81
CA TRP A 107 12.87 9.33 -24.33
C TRP A 107 14.21 8.67 -24.00
N LEU A 108 15.31 9.40 -24.10
CA LEU A 108 16.63 8.90 -23.68
C LEU A 108 16.66 8.54 -22.19
N TRP A 109 16.06 9.38 -21.34
CA TRP A 109 15.92 9.07 -19.91
C TRP A 109 15.11 7.79 -19.67
N LEU A 110 14.04 7.57 -20.46
CA LEU A 110 13.18 6.39 -20.33
C LEU A 110 13.83 5.10 -20.84
N THR A 111 14.71 5.21 -21.84
CA THR A 111 15.34 4.08 -22.54
C THR A 111 16.75 3.74 -22.07
N ARG A 112 17.36 4.52 -21.18
CA ARG A 112 18.66 4.15 -20.60
C ARG A 112 18.53 2.98 -19.64
N THR A 113 19.52 2.11 -19.64
CA THR A 113 19.72 1.13 -18.59
C THR A 113 20.23 1.82 -17.35
N TRP A 114 19.98 1.12 -16.26
CA TRP A 114 20.02 1.65 -14.94
C TRP A 114 20.98 0.75 -14.15
N PRO A 115 22.06 1.25 -13.52
CA PRO A 115 23.07 0.37 -12.92
C PRO A 115 22.46 -0.60 -11.91
N GLU A 116 22.70 -1.90 -12.10
CA GLU A 116 22.33 -2.95 -11.16
C GLU A 116 23.05 -2.68 -9.83
N ALA A 117 22.29 -2.63 -8.73
CA ALA A 117 22.87 -2.34 -7.42
C ALA A 117 23.83 -3.45 -7.00
N ALA A 118 25.13 -3.16 -6.87
CA ALA A 118 25.92 -3.80 -5.83
C ALA A 118 25.30 -3.36 -4.48
N TYR A 119 24.91 -4.33 -3.66
CA TYR A 119 24.02 -4.20 -2.51
C TYR A 119 24.31 -3.05 -1.52
N ALA A 120 23.20 -2.58 -0.93
CA ALA A 120 22.89 -1.87 0.32
C ALA A 120 23.96 -1.44 1.37
N ASP A 121 25.21 -1.89 1.33
CA ASP A 121 26.22 -1.54 2.35
C ASP A 121 27.15 -0.39 1.93
N GLU A 122 27.22 -0.08 0.64
CA GLU A 122 28.00 1.05 0.18
C GLU A 122 27.13 2.31 0.17
N ARG A 123 27.19 3.07 1.28
CA ARG A 123 26.95 4.52 1.19
C ARG A 123 27.65 5.01 -0.07
N PRO A 124 26.97 5.74 -0.97
CA PRO A 124 27.63 6.33 -2.14
C PRO A 124 28.93 6.98 -1.65
N ALA A 125 30.07 6.52 -2.18
CA ALA A 125 31.37 7.05 -1.78
C ALA A 125 31.28 8.60 -1.81
N PRO A 126 31.84 9.32 -0.81
CA PRO A 126 31.79 10.77 -0.81
C PRO A 126 32.26 11.32 -2.16
N GLY A 127 31.38 12.00 -2.89
CA GLY A 127 31.66 12.51 -4.25
C GLY A 127 31.15 11.66 -5.42
N SER A 128 30.52 10.51 -5.17
CA SER A 128 29.78 9.80 -6.23
C SER A 128 28.49 10.56 -6.58
N ALA A 129 28.25 10.73 -7.88
CA ALA A 129 27.07 11.43 -8.37
C ALA A 129 25.79 10.74 -7.84
N PRO A 130 24.74 11.50 -7.52
CA PRO A 130 23.47 10.94 -7.09
C PRO A 130 22.97 9.91 -8.12
N ARG A 131 22.74 8.65 -7.68
CA ARG A 131 22.21 7.59 -8.57
C ARG A 131 20.82 8.00 -9.03
N TRP A 132 20.45 7.65 -10.27
CA TRP A 132 19.14 7.99 -10.85
C TRP A 132 18.90 9.51 -11.01
N ASP A 133 19.93 10.27 -11.37
CA ASP A 133 19.93 11.75 -11.34
C ASP A 133 19.57 12.33 -9.96
N GLY A 134 19.74 11.53 -8.90
CA GLY A 134 19.38 11.88 -7.52
C GLY A 134 17.97 11.54 -7.11
N LEU A 135 17.22 10.83 -7.95
CA LEU A 135 15.88 10.34 -7.64
C LEU A 135 15.95 9.07 -6.78
N GLN A 136 15.06 8.95 -5.80
CA GLN A 136 14.91 7.71 -5.06
C GLN A 136 14.07 6.72 -5.87
N ARG A 137 14.55 5.47 -5.93
CA ARG A 137 13.82 4.32 -6.49
C ARG A 137 13.34 3.42 -5.36
N VAL A 138 12.04 3.24 -5.32
CA VAL A 138 11.25 2.59 -4.28
C VAL A 138 11.03 1.12 -4.64
N TYR A 139 10.68 0.83 -5.90
CA TYR A 139 10.35 -0.51 -6.35
C TYR A 139 11.38 -1.09 -7.35
N ARG A 140 11.63 -2.41 -7.22
CA ARG A 140 12.54 -3.20 -8.06
C ARG A 140 13.94 -2.57 -8.19
N ARG A 141 14.59 -2.27 -7.06
CA ARG A 141 15.88 -1.57 -7.00
C ARG A 141 17.00 -2.27 -7.78
N GLU A 142 16.93 -3.60 -7.84
CA GLU A 142 17.88 -4.45 -8.56
C GLU A 142 17.68 -4.52 -10.08
N HIS A 143 16.60 -3.98 -10.67
CA HIS A 143 16.33 -4.21 -12.09
C HIS A 143 17.00 -3.16 -12.98
N PRO A 144 17.96 -3.54 -13.85
CA PRO A 144 18.71 -2.59 -14.67
C PRO A 144 17.97 -2.14 -15.93
N ASP A 145 16.84 -2.78 -16.22
CA ASP A 145 16.09 -2.54 -17.44
C ASP A 145 15.58 -1.10 -17.53
N PRO A 146 15.42 -0.59 -18.76
CA PRO A 146 14.93 0.76 -18.99
C PRO A 146 13.62 1.07 -18.27
N ALA A 147 13.45 2.35 -17.90
CA ALA A 147 12.24 2.81 -17.23
C ALA A 147 10.98 2.57 -18.08
N VAL A 148 11.10 2.66 -19.41
CA VAL A 148 9.98 2.33 -20.32
C VAL A 148 9.53 0.88 -20.20
N ASP A 149 10.47 -0.06 -20.02
CA ASP A 149 10.16 -1.49 -20.03
C ASP A 149 9.54 -1.92 -18.68
N ILE A 150 9.96 -1.31 -17.57
CA ILE A 150 9.43 -1.61 -16.22
C ILE A 150 8.21 -0.74 -15.88
N GLY A 151 8.26 0.54 -16.21
CA GLY A 151 7.26 1.53 -15.82
C GLY A 151 5.98 1.50 -16.64
N THR A 152 5.96 0.78 -17.78
CA THR A 152 4.76 0.67 -18.63
C THR A 152 3.60 0.04 -17.87
N ASP A 153 3.84 -0.98 -17.05
CA ASP A 153 2.79 -1.59 -16.22
C ASP A 153 2.21 -0.61 -15.18
N TRP A 154 3.02 0.30 -14.65
CA TRP A 154 2.52 1.31 -13.71
C TRP A 154 1.81 2.46 -14.41
N ALA A 155 2.27 2.86 -15.59
CA ALA A 155 1.54 3.79 -16.45
C ALA A 155 0.18 3.20 -16.85
N LEU A 156 0.13 1.90 -17.12
CA LEU A 156 -1.10 1.16 -17.36
C LEU A 156 -2.04 1.19 -16.15
N MET A 157 -1.52 1.00 -14.92
CA MET A 157 -2.32 1.13 -13.69
C MET A 157 -2.84 2.56 -13.49
N ALA A 158 -2.04 3.57 -13.77
CA ALA A 158 -2.44 4.97 -13.71
C ALA A 158 -3.57 5.31 -14.72
N ALA A 159 -3.42 4.87 -15.97
CA ALA A 159 -4.46 5.03 -16.99
C ALA A 159 -5.76 4.31 -16.61
N ASN A 160 -5.66 3.10 -16.03
CA ASN A 160 -6.81 2.36 -15.51
C ASN A 160 -7.53 3.12 -14.39
N ALA A 161 -6.78 3.63 -13.40
CA ALA A 161 -7.35 4.39 -12.29
C ALA A 161 -8.08 5.64 -12.79
N ALA A 162 -7.43 6.43 -13.66
CA ALA A 162 -8.02 7.62 -14.25
C ALA A 162 -9.29 7.31 -15.06
N LEU A 163 -9.27 6.25 -15.87
CA LEU A 163 -10.43 5.85 -16.67
C LEU A 163 -11.60 5.38 -15.78
N THR A 164 -11.29 4.67 -14.68
CA THR A 164 -12.30 4.21 -13.71
C THR A 164 -13.00 5.38 -13.03
N LEU A 165 -12.25 6.43 -12.66
CA LEU A 165 -12.82 7.68 -12.16
C LEU A 165 -13.74 8.33 -13.20
N GLN A 166 -13.29 8.41 -14.46
CA GLN A 166 -14.03 9.07 -15.53
C GLN A 166 -15.33 8.35 -15.92
N ARG A 167 -15.29 7.02 -16.08
CA ARG A 167 -16.40 6.23 -16.65
C ARG A 167 -17.23 5.48 -15.60
N GLY A 168 -16.85 5.59 -14.33
CA GLY A 168 -17.44 4.82 -13.24
C GLY A 168 -16.90 3.39 -13.20
N GLY A 169 -16.85 2.84 -11.99
CA GLY A 169 -16.34 1.51 -11.70
C GLY A 169 -15.84 1.44 -10.27
N ILE A 170 -15.35 0.27 -9.87
CA ILE A 170 -14.78 0.05 -8.54
C ILE A 170 -13.28 0.31 -8.61
N ALA A 171 -12.80 1.26 -7.81
CA ALA A 171 -11.40 1.65 -7.79
C ALA A 171 -10.47 0.50 -7.34
N PRO A 172 -9.22 0.44 -7.82
CA PRO A 172 -8.20 -0.45 -7.27
C PRO A 172 -8.08 -0.33 -5.75
N GLN A 173 -7.70 -1.42 -5.08
CA GLN A 173 -7.61 -1.55 -3.62
C GLN A 173 -8.94 -1.46 -2.86
N THR A 174 -10.08 -1.28 -3.55
CA THR A 174 -11.40 -1.33 -2.91
C THR A 174 -11.73 -2.75 -2.48
N ARG A 175 -12.23 -2.91 -1.26
CA ARG A 175 -12.75 -4.19 -0.76
C ARG A 175 -14.16 -4.43 -1.29
N VAL A 176 -14.39 -5.66 -1.71
CA VAL A 176 -15.63 -6.07 -2.35
C VAL A 176 -16.08 -7.44 -1.85
N ARG A 177 -17.38 -7.69 -1.93
CA ARG A 177 -18.01 -8.99 -1.74
C ARG A 177 -18.39 -9.56 -3.10
N ILE A 178 -18.05 -10.82 -3.33
CA ILE A 178 -18.49 -11.55 -4.51
C ILE A 178 -19.90 -12.06 -4.24
N VAL A 179 -20.84 -11.75 -5.14
CA VAL A 179 -22.24 -12.19 -5.06
C VAL A 179 -22.54 -13.10 -6.25
N GLY A 180 -22.65 -14.40 -5.97
CA GLY A 180 -22.87 -15.48 -6.93
C GLY A 180 -21.61 -16.26 -7.34
N GLY A 181 -21.82 -17.47 -7.89
CA GLY A 181 -20.82 -18.43 -8.38
C GLY A 181 -20.01 -19.14 -7.28
N GLU A 182 -18.85 -19.70 -7.63
CA GLU A 182 -18.07 -20.57 -6.71
C GLU A 182 -17.55 -19.84 -5.46
N GLU A 183 -17.24 -18.54 -5.61
CA GLU A 183 -16.72 -17.69 -4.53
C GLU A 183 -17.81 -16.80 -3.90
N ASP A 184 -19.10 -17.18 -4.02
CA ASP A 184 -20.22 -16.43 -3.44
C ASP A 184 -20.04 -16.20 -1.93
N GLY A 185 -20.28 -14.97 -1.48
CA GLY A 185 -20.07 -14.52 -0.11
C GLY A 185 -18.60 -14.20 0.24
N GLY A 186 -17.64 -14.57 -0.63
CA GLY A 186 -16.23 -14.30 -0.45
C GLY A 186 -15.90 -12.81 -0.46
N SER A 187 -14.98 -12.40 0.41
CA SER A 187 -14.42 -11.04 0.40
C SER A 187 -13.17 -11.00 -0.47
N ALA A 188 -13.01 -9.95 -1.25
CA ALA A 188 -11.87 -9.74 -2.12
C ALA A 188 -11.43 -8.27 -2.13
N THR A 189 -10.24 -8.01 -2.66
CA THR A 189 -9.74 -6.67 -2.96
C THR A 189 -9.58 -6.53 -4.46
N VAL A 190 -10.14 -5.48 -5.05
CA VAL A 190 -9.96 -5.18 -6.47
C VAL A 190 -8.48 -4.87 -6.73
N ILE A 191 -7.85 -5.62 -7.63
CA ILE A 191 -6.50 -5.34 -8.11
C ILE A 191 -6.57 -4.31 -9.23
N LEU A 192 -7.35 -4.61 -10.28
CA LEU A 192 -7.59 -3.70 -11.39
C LEU A 192 -8.94 -3.98 -12.08
N PRO A 193 -9.60 -2.96 -12.63
CA PRO A 193 -10.73 -3.16 -13.55
C PRO A 193 -10.26 -3.77 -14.87
N ALA A 194 -11.02 -4.74 -15.38
CA ALA A 194 -10.73 -5.44 -16.62
C ALA A 194 -11.65 -4.93 -17.73
N TRP A 195 -11.12 -3.98 -18.50
CA TRP A 195 -11.83 -3.35 -19.61
C TRP A 195 -11.89 -4.28 -20.84
N GLY A 196 -13.04 -4.27 -21.53
CA GLY A 196 -13.13 -4.87 -22.86
C GLY A 196 -12.46 -3.96 -23.89
N LEU A 197 -11.70 -4.54 -24.81
CA LEU A 197 -10.97 -3.81 -25.84
C LEU A 197 -11.74 -3.81 -27.16
N ASP A 198 -11.70 -2.68 -27.86
CA ASP A 198 -12.13 -2.52 -29.24
C ASP A 198 -10.87 -2.30 -30.10
N ASP A 199 -10.37 -3.39 -30.68
CA ASP A 199 -9.14 -3.36 -31.48
C ASP A 199 -9.32 -2.61 -32.81
N GLU A 200 -10.55 -2.51 -33.32
CA GLU A 200 -10.85 -1.74 -34.53
C GLU A 200 -10.75 -0.24 -34.24
N ALA A 201 -11.36 0.20 -33.14
CA ALA A 201 -11.27 1.59 -32.68
C ALA A 201 -9.93 1.93 -32.01
N ARG A 202 -9.16 0.92 -31.58
CA ARG A 202 -7.98 1.05 -30.71
C ARG A 202 -8.30 1.85 -29.45
N ASP A 203 -9.43 1.48 -28.85
CA ASP A 203 -9.99 2.09 -27.65
C ASP A 203 -10.50 0.98 -26.73
N VAL A 204 -10.92 1.35 -25.53
CA VAL A 204 -11.66 0.46 -24.64
C VAL A 204 -13.16 0.71 -24.78
N ASN A 205 -13.93 -0.37 -24.70
CA ASN A 205 -15.39 -0.35 -24.81
C ASN A 205 -16.01 0.72 -23.91
N SER A 206 -17.06 1.36 -24.41
CA SER A 206 -17.82 2.37 -23.66
C SER A 206 -18.52 1.77 -22.44
N GLY A 207 -18.77 2.59 -21.41
CA GLY A 207 -19.45 2.20 -20.18
C GLY A 207 -18.49 1.85 -19.04
N PRO A 208 -18.99 1.23 -17.95
CA PRO A 208 -18.16 0.75 -16.84
C PRO A 208 -17.43 -0.56 -17.22
N PRO A 209 -16.40 -0.97 -16.45
CA PRO A 209 -15.68 -2.21 -16.74
C PRO A 209 -16.59 -3.45 -16.57
N PRO A 210 -16.58 -4.41 -17.50
CA PRO A 210 -17.43 -5.61 -17.44
C PRO A 210 -16.98 -6.63 -16.38
N SER A 211 -15.74 -6.52 -15.91
CA SER A 211 -15.16 -7.40 -14.90
C SER A 211 -14.04 -6.71 -14.12
N TYR A 212 -13.65 -7.34 -13.02
CA TYR A 212 -12.58 -6.91 -12.14
C TYR A 212 -11.63 -8.09 -11.89
N LEU A 213 -10.33 -7.82 -11.95
CA LEU A 213 -9.35 -8.72 -11.39
C LEU A 213 -9.30 -8.47 -9.89
N VAL A 214 -9.64 -9.47 -9.08
CA VAL A 214 -9.71 -9.37 -7.62
C VAL A 214 -8.75 -10.35 -6.96
N ARG A 215 -8.33 -10.03 -5.75
CA ARG A 215 -7.55 -10.90 -4.87
C ARG A 215 -8.43 -11.34 -3.72
N LEU A 216 -8.68 -12.64 -3.57
CA LEU A 216 -9.48 -13.14 -2.46
C LEU A 216 -8.75 -12.87 -1.13
N GLY A 217 -9.52 -12.48 -0.11
CA GLY A 217 -9.03 -12.41 1.26
C GLY A 217 -8.72 -13.82 1.79
N ALA A 218 -7.86 -13.93 2.80
CA ALA A 218 -7.62 -15.19 3.47
C ALA A 218 -8.90 -15.64 4.20
N THR A 219 -9.70 -16.51 3.60
CA THR A 219 -10.85 -17.12 4.27
C THR A 219 -10.40 -18.39 4.99
N GLY A 220 -10.38 -18.34 6.32
CA GLY A 220 -10.47 -19.42 7.31
C GLY A 220 -9.61 -20.68 7.13
N ASP A 221 -9.78 -21.41 6.03
CA ASP A 221 -9.21 -22.74 5.79
C ASP A 221 -8.46 -22.89 4.45
N ARG A 222 -8.57 -21.94 3.49
CA ARG A 222 -8.05 -22.13 2.12
C ARG A 222 -6.63 -21.63 1.87
N GLY A 223 -5.95 -21.07 2.87
CA GLY A 223 -4.66 -20.40 2.69
C GLY A 223 -4.79 -19.14 1.82
N VAL A 224 -3.73 -18.34 1.74
CA VAL A 224 -3.70 -17.18 0.84
C VAL A 224 -3.61 -17.69 -0.60
N GLN A 225 -4.71 -17.65 -1.35
CA GLN A 225 -4.64 -17.80 -2.80
C GLN A 225 -3.97 -16.54 -3.38
N PHE A 226 -2.83 -16.74 -4.03
CA PHE A 226 -2.06 -15.67 -4.64
C PHE A 226 -2.51 -15.35 -6.07
N GLU A 227 -3.24 -16.25 -6.71
CA GLU A 227 -3.70 -16.06 -8.08
C GLU A 227 -4.91 -15.12 -8.11
N PRO A 228 -4.83 -14.02 -8.87
CA PRO A 228 -5.97 -13.14 -9.04
C PRO A 228 -7.12 -13.82 -9.77
N LEU A 229 -8.35 -13.55 -9.34
CA LEU A 229 -9.58 -14.06 -9.95
C LEU A 229 -10.23 -12.98 -10.80
N LEU A 230 -10.67 -13.32 -12.01
CA LEU A 230 -11.49 -12.42 -12.84
C LEU A 230 -12.98 -12.62 -12.49
N VAL A 231 -13.64 -11.57 -12.00
CA VAL A 231 -15.05 -11.59 -11.56
C VAL A 231 -15.86 -10.58 -12.36
N SER A 232 -17.03 -10.96 -12.87
CA SER A 232 -17.90 -10.05 -13.61
C SER A 232 -18.46 -8.95 -12.70
N SER A 233 -18.63 -7.74 -13.25
CA SER A 233 -19.03 -6.56 -12.48
C SER A 233 -20.41 -6.69 -11.83
N ASP A 234 -21.32 -7.45 -12.43
CA ASP A 234 -22.64 -7.76 -11.86
C ASP A 234 -22.57 -8.64 -10.60
N ARG A 235 -21.44 -9.32 -10.38
CA ARG A 235 -21.13 -10.19 -9.23
C ARG A 235 -20.21 -9.55 -8.21
N VAL A 236 -19.86 -8.28 -8.35
CA VAL A 236 -19.04 -7.56 -7.37
C VAL A 236 -19.88 -6.49 -6.69
N ARG A 237 -19.88 -6.47 -5.37
CA ARG A 237 -20.48 -5.39 -4.57
C ARG A 237 -19.40 -4.75 -3.72
N VAL A 238 -19.34 -3.43 -3.71
CA VAL A 238 -18.48 -2.71 -2.77
C VAL A 238 -18.93 -3.11 -1.37
N LEU A 239 -17.99 -3.54 -0.55
CA LEU A 239 -18.25 -3.74 0.87
C LEU A 239 -18.34 -2.35 1.48
N GLU A 240 -19.56 -1.86 1.67
CA GLU A 240 -19.78 -0.69 2.51
C GLU A 240 -19.34 -1.05 3.94
N LEU A 241 -18.66 -0.12 4.61
CA LEU A 241 -18.20 -0.37 5.98
C LEU A 241 -19.32 -0.51 6.99
N GLU A 242 -20.55 -0.14 6.62
CA GLU A 242 -21.74 -0.39 7.42
C GLU A 242 -22.20 -1.87 7.32
N ASP A 243 -21.90 -2.54 6.19
CA ASP A 243 -22.18 -3.96 5.96
C ASP A 243 -21.09 -4.89 6.52
N GLU A 244 -19.94 -4.33 6.93
CA GLU A 244 -19.12 -4.95 7.94
C GLU A 244 -19.74 -4.57 9.28
N GLU A 245 -20.42 -5.50 9.96
CA GLU A 245 -20.63 -5.41 11.41
C GLU A 245 -19.32 -4.86 11.99
N ALA A 246 -19.40 -3.66 12.56
CA ALA A 246 -18.26 -2.85 12.97
C ALA A 246 -17.18 -3.79 13.51
N PRO A 247 -15.94 -3.80 12.95
CA PRO A 247 -15.01 -4.90 13.16
C PRO A 247 -14.67 -5.18 14.64
N PHE A 248 -15.04 -4.24 15.51
CA PHE A 248 -14.88 -4.21 16.95
C PHE A 248 -16.25 -4.20 17.63
N GLY A 249 -16.82 -5.39 17.85
CA GLY A 249 -17.93 -5.62 18.78
C GLY A 249 -17.42 -6.41 19.99
N VAL A 250 -17.84 -6.06 21.21
CA VAL A 250 -17.46 -6.77 22.45
C VAL A 250 -17.96 -8.23 22.43
N ASP A 251 -18.99 -8.52 21.62
CA ASP A 251 -19.60 -9.84 21.51
C ASP A 251 -19.15 -10.63 20.26
N ARG A 252 -18.11 -10.15 19.54
CA ARG A 252 -17.64 -10.83 18.32
C ARG A 252 -16.83 -12.07 18.67
N THR A 253 -17.11 -13.17 17.97
CA THR A 253 -16.30 -14.39 18.00
C THR A 253 -15.35 -14.43 16.79
N PHE A 254 -14.19 -15.04 17.00
CA PHE A 254 -13.13 -15.26 16.02
C PHE A 254 -12.83 -16.76 15.95
N THR A 255 -12.11 -17.20 14.92
CA THR A 255 -11.70 -18.61 14.81
C THR A 255 -10.68 -18.96 15.89
N THR A 256 -9.82 -18.00 16.26
CA THR A 256 -8.79 -18.15 17.30
C THR A 256 -8.54 -16.84 18.03
N VAL A 257 -7.99 -16.95 19.25
CA VAL A 257 -7.48 -15.80 20.03
C VAL A 257 -6.43 -15.01 19.23
N TRP A 258 -5.55 -15.70 18.48
CA TRP A 258 -4.55 -15.04 17.64
C TRP A 258 -5.17 -14.19 16.52
N GLU A 259 -6.23 -14.69 15.87
CA GLU A 259 -6.97 -13.95 14.85
C GLU A 259 -7.63 -12.70 15.44
N ALA A 260 -8.22 -12.83 16.63
CA ALA A 260 -8.78 -11.70 17.37
C ALA A 260 -7.70 -10.63 17.64
N CYS A 261 -6.56 -11.02 18.23
CA CYS A 261 -5.43 -10.10 18.47
C CYS A 261 -4.89 -9.48 17.18
N SER A 262 -4.82 -10.25 16.08
CA SER A 262 -4.34 -9.75 14.78
C SER A 262 -5.27 -8.70 14.20
N THR A 263 -6.59 -8.91 14.31
CA THR A 263 -7.61 -7.99 13.84
C THR A 263 -7.54 -6.67 14.61
N TRP A 264 -7.47 -6.75 15.95
CA TRP A 264 -7.29 -5.58 16.81
C TRP A 264 -5.99 -4.84 16.53
N ALA A 265 -4.86 -5.55 16.39
CA ALA A 265 -3.57 -4.94 16.08
C ALA A 265 -3.61 -4.14 14.77
N GLY A 266 -4.18 -4.70 13.71
CA GLY A 266 -4.34 -4.02 12.42
C GLY A 266 -5.13 -2.71 12.53
N ALA A 267 -6.15 -2.69 13.39
CA ALA A 267 -6.97 -1.52 13.65
C ALA A 267 -6.20 -0.40 14.36
N LEU A 268 -5.53 -0.75 15.47
CA LEU A 268 -4.73 0.19 16.26
C LEU A 268 -3.62 0.81 15.41
N VAL A 269 -2.91 -0.03 14.66
CA VAL A 269 -1.84 0.41 13.76
C VAL A 269 -2.39 1.29 12.65
N GLY A 270 -3.51 0.91 12.04
CA GLY A 270 -4.18 1.70 11.01
C GLY A 270 -4.55 3.10 11.50
N TRP A 271 -5.18 3.18 12.68
CA TRP A 271 -5.53 4.44 13.33
C TRP A 271 -4.28 5.30 13.61
N HIS A 272 -3.23 4.69 14.19
CA HIS A 272 -2.02 5.42 14.55
C HIS A 272 -1.31 5.97 13.31
N ARG A 273 -1.35 5.25 12.19
CA ARG A 273 -0.78 5.70 10.91
C ARG A 273 -1.46 6.95 10.37
N VAL A 274 -2.79 7.01 10.46
CA VAL A 274 -3.58 8.18 10.04
C VAL A 274 -3.28 9.39 10.91
N ARG A 275 -3.20 9.19 12.23
CA ARG A 275 -3.00 10.28 13.20
C ARG A 275 -1.57 10.79 13.28
N THR A 276 -0.60 9.93 12.98
CA THR A 276 0.82 10.25 13.13
C THR A 276 1.60 9.96 11.84
N PRO A 277 1.20 10.45 10.66
CA PRO A 277 1.78 10.04 9.37
C PRO A 277 3.28 10.30 9.28
N ALA A 278 3.79 11.31 9.99
CA ALA A 278 5.22 11.59 10.10
C ALA A 278 6.03 10.44 10.70
N ALA A 279 5.48 9.69 11.67
CA ALA A 279 6.13 8.54 12.28
C ALA A 279 6.31 7.38 11.29
N TRP A 280 5.51 7.35 10.22
CA TRP A 280 5.47 6.31 9.20
C TRP A 280 6.12 6.74 7.87
N ARG A 281 6.79 7.90 7.80
CA ARG A 281 7.47 8.31 6.57
C ARG A 281 8.67 7.40 6.28
N GLY A 282 8.80 6.96 5.02
CA GLY A 282 9.89 6.10 4.56
C GLY A 282 9.71 4.60 4.83
N THR A 283 8.52 4.15 5.26
CA THR A 283 8.25 2.74 5.63
C THR A 283 7.63 1.90 4.53
N ASP A 284 6.92 2.56 3.61
CA ASP A 284 6.11 1.91 2.57
C ASP A 284 6.89 1.78 1.26
N ALA A 285 8.07 2.39 1.22
CA ALA A 285 8.86 2.56 0.02
C ALA A 285 9.69 1.33 -0.40
N GLU A 286 9.51 0.17 0.24
CA GLU A 286 10.41 -0.98 0.05
C GLU A 286 9.71 -2.31 -0.19
N GLY A 287 8.38 -2.35 -0.40
CA GLY A 287 7.65 -3.56 -0.82
C GLY A 287 7.64 -4.75 0.15
N ALA A 288 8.59 -4.84 1.08
CA ALA A 288 8.68 -5.82 2.16
C ALA A 288 8.08 -5.31 3.48
N GLY A 289 7.71 -4.02 3.53
CA GLY A 289 6.87 -3.36 4.52
C GLY A 289 7.28 -3.51 5.99
N ARG A 290 7.74 -2.42 6.61
CA ARG A 290 7.87 -2.38 8.09
C ARG A 290 6.52 -2.51 8.79
N LEU A 291 5.44 -2.17 8.10
CA LEU A 291 4.05 -2.25 8.59
C LEU A 291 3.63 -3.68 9.00
N PRO A 292 3.78 -4.73 8.16
CA PRO A 292 3.59 -6.11 8.58
C PRO A 292 4.31 -6.48 9.88
N LEU A 293 5.56 -6.02 10.05
CA LEU A 293 6.33 -6.29 11.26
C LEU A 293 5.72 -5.60 12.49
N VAL A 294 5.38 -4.31 12.37
CA VAL A 294 4.71 -3.57 13.46
C VAL A 294 3.39 -4.24 13.85
N ASN A 295 2.54 -4.57 12.87
CA ASN A 295 1.27 -5.27 13.10
C ASN A 295 1.49 -6.59 13.87
N ARG A 296 2.49 -7.38 13.48
CA ARG A 296 2.79 -8.66 14.11
C ARG A 296 3.36 -8.51 15.53
N LEU A 297 4.17 -7.48 15.79
CA LEU A 297 4.66 -7.19 17.13
C LEU A 297 3.52 -6.74 18.06
N VAL A 298 2.62 -5.87 17.58
CA VAL A 298 1.41 -5.48 18.33
C VAL A 298 0.52 -6.69 18.58
N THR A 299 0.28 -7.53 17.56
CA THR A 299 -0.49 -8.78 17.69
C THR A 299 0.09 -9.67 18.78
N LEU A 300 1.40 -9.90 18.76
CA LEU A 300 2.10 -10.75 19.72
C LEU A 300 2.00 -10.20 21.14
N ALA A 301 2.20 -8.89 21.31
CA ALA A 301 2.07 -8.24 22.62
C ALA A 301 0.65 -8.40 23.18
N LEU A 302 -0.37 -8.12 22.38
CA LEU A 302 -1.78 -8.32 22.77
C LEU A 302 -2.07 -9.77 23.13
N PHE A 303 -1.58 -10.73 22.34
CA PHE A 303 -1.79 -12.14 22.59
C PHE A 303 -1.17 -12.61 23.91
N VAL A 304 0.08 -12.23 24.18
CA VAL A 304 0.77 -12.57 25.43
C VAL A 304 0.01 -11.99 26.63
N THR A 305 -0.38 -10.72 26.55
CA THR A 305 -1.15 -10.07 27.60
C THR A 305 -2.51 -10.74 27.79
N ALA A 306 -3.24 -11.05 26.71
CA ALA A 306 -4.52 -11.74 26.80
C ALA A 306 -4.39 -13.07 27.56
N ARG A 307 -3.36 -13.87 27.26
CA ARG A 307 -3.13 -15.14 27.95
C ARG A 307 -2.71 -14.96 29.41
N ALA A 308 -1.84 -13.99 29.69
CA ALA A 308 -1.42 -13.69 31.06
C ALA A 308 -2.60 -13.29 31.96
N GLU A 309 -3.60 -12.63 31.37
CA GLU A 309 -4.85 -12.21 32.05
C GLU A 309 -5.97 -13.26 31.98
N GLY A 310 -5.73 -14.44 31.37
CA GLY A 310 -6.74 -15.50 31.21
C GLY A 310 -7.89 -15.14 30.27
N LEU A 311 -7.65 -14.24 29.31
CA LEU A 311 -8.59 -13.77 28.28
C LEU A 311 -8.50 -14.58 26.98
N ASP A 312 -7.82 -15.72 26.99
CA ASP A 312 -7.79 -16.72 25.92
C ASP A 312 -8.88 -17.80 26.05
N ASP A 313 -9.77 -17.66 27.04
CA ASP A 313 -10.98 -18.46 27.24
C ASP A 313 -12.23 -17.56 27.18
N PRO A 314 -13.20 -17.83 26.28
CA PRO A 314 -13.22 -18.91 25.28
C PRO A 314 -12.17 -18.76 24.18
N ALA A 315 -11.77 -19.90 23.61
CA ALA A 315 -10.77 -19.98 22.53
C ALA A 315 -11.19 -19.27 21.22
N ASP A 316 -12.45 -18.85 21.13
CA ASP A 316 -12.97 -18.03 20.04
C ASP A 316 -12.51 -16.56 20.11
N GLY A 317 -11.71 -16.17 21.11
CA GLY A 317 -11.12 -14.84 21.18
C GLY A 317 -12.09 -13.70 21.50
N SER A 318 -13.36 -13.99 21.79
CA SER A 318 -14.34 -12.96 22.20
C SER A 318 -13.91 -12.19 23.45
N ALA A 319 -13.15 -12.83 24.35
CA ALA A 319 -12.61 -12.20 25.55
C ALA A 319 -11.46 -11.21 25.28
N VAL A 320 -10.83 -11.23 24.09
CA VAL A 320 -9.66 -10.40 23.75
C VAL A 320 -9.98 -8.92 23.79
N ALA A 321 -11.23 -8.50 23.54
CA ALA A 321 -11.60 -7.09 23.66
C ALA A 321 -11.32 -6.51 25.08
N ARG A 322 -11.18 -7.36 26.10
CA ARG A 322 -10.85 -6.93 27.48
C ARG A 322 -9.35 -6.83 27.76
N THR A 323 -8.49 -7.12 26.79
CA THR A 323 -7.04 -7.10 26.99
C THR A 323 -6.56 -5.69 27.32
N PRO A 324 -5.84 -5.50 28.44
CA PRO A 324 -5.31 -4.19 28.82
C PRO A 324 -4.13 -3.79 27.94
N LEU A 325 -4.13 -2.54 27.50
CA LEU A 325 -3.14 -2.04 26.53
C LEU A 325 -1.79 -1.69 27.16
N MET A 326 -1.77 -1.21 28.40
CA MET A 326 -0.52 -0.83 29.07
C MET A 326 0.40 -2.04 29.31
N PRO A 327 -0.07 -3.17 29.85
CA PRO A 327 0.77 -4.36 29.98
C PRO A 327 1.27 -4.89 28.63
N ALA A 328 0.49 -4.74 27.55
CA ALA A 328 0.95 -5.08 26.21
C ALA A 328 2.06 -4.13 25.72
N ALA A 329 1.96 -2.83 26.00
CA ALA A 329 3.00 -1.85 25.66
C ALA A 329 4.31 -2.15 26.41
N ASP A 330 4.22 -2.51 27.70
CA ASP A 330 5.36 -2.83 28.56
C ASP A 330 6.17 -4.05 28.10
N LEU A 331 5.55 -4.94 27.29
CA LEU A 331 6.26 -6.06 26.67
C LEU A 331 7.21 -5.61 25.55
N LEU A 332 6.91 -4.50 24.87
CA LEU A 332 7.68 -4.03 23.73
C LEU A 332 8.78 -3.06 24.17
N PRO A 333 10.00 -3.15 23.62
CA PRO A 333 11.06 -2.21 23.95
C PRO A 333 10.67 -0.82 23.45
N GLY A 334 10.58 0.15 24.36
CA GLY A 334 10.37 1.54 23.99
C GLY A 334 11.55 2.08 23.19
N ARG A 335 11.34 3.18 22.45
CA ARG A 335 12.33 3.81 21.56
C ARG A 335 13.65 4.21 22.24
N PHE A 336 13.65 4.27 23.58
CA PHE A 336 14.79 4.66 24.41
C PHE A 336 15.11 3.66 25.55
N GLY A 337 14.41 2.53 25.61
CA GLY A 337 14.57 1.52 26.66
C GLY A 337 15.67 0.52 26.32
N GLY A 338 16.76 0.52 27.09
CA GLY A 338 17.96 -0.25 26.81
C GLY A 338 17.76 -1.74 26.52
N LEU A 339 18.50 -2.23 25.53
CA LEU A 339 19.00 -3.61 25.31
C LEU A 339 18.05 -4.81 25.39
N TYR A 340 16.74 -4.66 25.58
CA TYR A 340 15.83 -5.80 25.44
C TYR A 340 15.79 -6.23 23.98
N ARG A 341 16.43 -7.36 23.69
CA ARG A 341 16.34 -8.00 22.36
C ARG A 341 14.95 -8.60 22.23
N VAL A 342 14.32 -8.42 21.07
CA VAL A 342 13.03 -9.07 20.75
C VAL A 342 13.11 -10.60 20.87
N ASP A 343 14.30 -11.18 20.79
CA ASP A 343 14.56 -12.59 21.13
C ASP A 343 14.13 -12.94 22.57
N GLU A 344 14.27 -12.02 23.53
CA GLU A 344 13.82 -12.20 24.92
C GLU A 344 12.30 -12.13 25.03
N LEU A 345 11.66 -11.20 24.30
CA LEU A 345 10.20 -11.16 24.17
C LEU A 345 9.70 -12.50 23.63
N LEU A 346 10.21 -12.94 22.49
CA LEU A 346 9.84 -14.22 21.87
C LEU A 346 10.10 -15.38 22.83
N SER A 347 11.24 -15.41 23.53
CA SER A 347 11.58 -16.45 24.51
C SER A 347 10.62 -16.48 25.71
N ARG A 348 10.19 -15.32 26.20
CA ARG A 348 9.13 -15.21 27.23
C ARG A 348 7.81 -15.74 26.71
N VAL A 349 7.39 -15.31 25.52
CA VAL A 349 6.15 -15.81 24.90
C VAL A 349 6.17 -17.34 24.78
N ILE A 350 7.26 -17.92 24.30
CA ILE A 350 7.38 -19.38 24.14
C ILE A 350 7.31 -20.10 25.50
N SER A 351 7.88 -19.50 26.54
CA SER A 351 7.89 -20.06 27.89
C SER A 351 6.49 -20.00 28.52
N ASP A 352 5.77 -18.89 28.31
CA ASP A 352 4.47 -18.63 28.93
C ASP A 352 3.29 -19.27 28.17
N VAL A 353 3.38 -19.39 26.84
CA VAL A 353 2.34 -19.99 25.97
C VAL A 353 2.20 -21.50 26.20
N GLY A 354 3.22 -22.14 26.78
CA GLY A 354 3.29 -23.58 27.02
C GLY A 354 3.35 -24.40 25.71
N PRO A 355 3.39 -25.74 25.79
CA PRO A 355 3.58 -26.62 24.63
C PRO A 355 2.36 -26.75 23.69
N ARG A 356 1.32 -25.92 23.84
CA ARG A 356 0.07 -25.98 23.08
C ARG A 356 0.21 -25.41 21.65
N PRO A 357 -0.71 -25.77 20.71
CA PRO A 357 -0.36 -26.04 19.31
C PRO A 357 -0.32 -24.83 18.35
N GLU A 358 -0.34 -23.60 18.83
CA GLU A 358 -0.22 -22.42 17.93
C GLU A 358 1.24 -22.13 17.53
N ARG A 359 1.97 -23.18 17.10
CA ARG A 359 3.33 -23.01 16.58
C ARG A 359 3.36 -22.12 15.32
N GLY A 360 2.28 -22.11 14.53
CA GLY A 360 2.17 -21.34 13.28
C GLY A 360 2.42 -19.84 13.47
N PRO A 361 1.61 -19.13 14.29
CA PRO A 361 1.81 -17.72 14.60
C PRO A 361 3.23 -17.33 15.06
N LEU A 362 3.79 -18.07 16.02
CA LEU A 362 5.11 -17.77 16.57
C LEU A 362 6.22 -18.03 15.55
N GLU A 363 6.09 -19.08 14.74
CA GLU A 363 7.02 -19.35 13.64
C GLU A 363 6.91 -18.31 12.54
N GLU A 364 5.71 -17.77 12.28
CA GLU A 364 5.49 -16.67 11.34
C GLU A 364 6.18 -15.40 11.83
N VAL A 365 5.99 -15.01 13.09
CA VAL A 365 6.68 -13.84 13.68
C VAL A 365 8.19 -14.05 13.63
N ARG A 366 8.70 -15.23 13.97
CA ARG A 366 10.14 -15.55 13.86
C ARG A 366 10.65 -15.46 12.42
N ARG A 367 9.88 -15.96 11.46
CA ARG A 367 10.24 -15.94 10.04
C ARG A 367 10.32 -14.51 9.52
N LEU A 368 9.31 -13.70 9.86
CA LEU A 368 9.30 -12.27 9.54
C LEU A 368 10.50 -11.58 10.22
N TRP A 369 10.68 -11.78 11.53
CA TRP A 369 11.79 -11.19 12.27
C TRP A 369 13.17 -11.50 11.66
N LYS A 370 13.43 -12.78 11.34
CA LYS A 370 14.65 -13.22 10.67
C LYS A 370 14.80 -12.65 9.26
N SER A 371 13.71 -12.43 8.54
CA SER A 371 13.77 -11.76 7.24
C SER A 371 14.23 -10.30 7.40
N PHE A 372 13.86 -9.65 8.51
CA PHE A 372 14.29 -8.28 8.82
C PHE A 372 15.70 -8.20 9.45
N GLU A 373 16.25 -9.28 10.01
CA GLU A 373 17.68 -9.31 10.41
C GLU A 373 18.58 -9.00 9.21
N ARG A 374 18.18 -9.44 8.02
CA ARG A 374 18.89 -9.16 6.77
C ARG A 374 18.77 -7.71 6.31
N THR A 375 17.73 -6.99 6.73
CA THR A 375 17.51 -5.57 6.39
C THR A 375 18.15 -4.61 7.39
N GLY A 376 18.79 -5.12 8.44
CA GLY A 376 19.51 -4.33 9.43
C GLY A 376 18.74 -4.08 10.73
N ARG A 377 19.49 -4.01 11.82
CA ARG A 377 19.01 -3.80 13.20
C ARG A 377 18.14 -2.54 13.37
N GLU A 378 18.39 -1.50 12.58
CA GLU A 378 17.63 -0.25 12.63
C GLU A 378 16.14 -0.45 12.28
N VAL A 379 15.82 -1.33 11.34
CA VAL A 379 14.42 -1.61 10.95
C VAL A 379 13.67 -2.31 12.07
N GLN A 380 14.34 -3.23 12.76
CA GLN A 380 13.81 -3.96 13.90
C GLN A 380 13.56 -3.05 15.10
N GLU A 381 14.53 -2.21 15.46
CA GLU A 381 14.40 -1.22 16.54
C GLU A 381 13.31 -0.21 16.24
N TRP A 382 13.23 0.27 14.99
CA TRP A 382 12.17 1.15 14.55
C TRP A 382 10.79 0.49 14.66
N ALA A 383 10.64 -0.76 14.19
CA ALA A 383 9.35 -1.44 14.21
C ALA A 383 8.89 -1.73 15.64
N ALA A 384 9.79 -2.15 16.52
CA ALA A 384 9.47 -2.38 17.92
C ALA A 384 9.11 -1.07 18.64
N GLY A 385 9.89 0.00 18.42
CA GLY A 385 9.59 1.33 18.97
C GLY A 385 8.25 1.87 18.47
N THR A 386 7.93 1.67 17.19
CA THR A 386 6.64 2.09 16.60
C THR A 386 5.48 1.27 17.15
N ALA A 387 5.65 -0.06 17.29
CA ALA A 387 4.64 -0.93 17.89
C ALA A 387 4.35 -0.53 19.35
N HIS A 388 5.39 -0.18 20.12
CA HIS A 388 5.25 0.37 21.46
C HIS A 388 4.48 1.71 21.43
N GLU A 389 4.87 2.65 20.56
CA GLU A 389 4.20 3.95 20.41
C GLU A 389 2.71 3.80 20.05
N VAL A 390 2.35 2.85 19.18
CA VAL A 390 0.96 2.52 18.85
C VAL A 390 0.18 2.14 20.12
N LEU A 391 0.68 1.20 20.91
CA LEU A 391 0.00 0.74 22.13
C LEU A 391 -0.10 1.86 23.18
N LEU A 392 0.98 2.64 23.38
CA LEU A 392 0.96 3.79 24.30
C LEU A 392 -0.02 4.88 23.88
N ALA A 393 -0.08 5.20 22.58
CA ALA A 393 -1.00 6.22 22.08
C ALA A 393 -2.46 5.86 22.39
N HIS A 394 -2.81 4.58 22.30
CA HIS A 394 -4.14 4.10 22.67
C HIS A 394 -4.34 3.99 24.18
N ALA A 395 -3.35 3.49 24.93
CA ALA A 395 -3.43 3.37 26.38
C ALA A 395 -3.52 4.74 27.08
N GLY A 396 -2.94 5.80 26.50
CA GLY A 396 -3.00 7.17 27.03
C GLY A 396 -4.31 7.92 26.77
N GLN A 397 -5.16 7.42 25.86
CA GLN A 397 -6.43 8.06 25.48
C GLN A 397 -7.60 7.46 26.26
N LEU A 398 -7.66 7.76 27.55
CA LEU A 398 -8.78 7.34 28.38
C LEU A 398 -9.94 8.32 28.22
N ARG A 399 -11.08 7.84 27.68
CA ARG A 399 -12.32 8.61 27.72
C ARG A 399 -12.82 8.62 29.17
N VAL A 400 -12.94 9.81 29.76
CA VAL A 400 -13.43 10.00 31.13
C VAL A 400 -14.84 9.41 31.23
N PRO A 401 -15.07 8.34 32.01
CA PRO A 401 -16.41 7.80 32.18
C PRO A 401 -17.33 8.86 32.79
N VAL A 402 -18.54 8.99 32.25
CA VAL A 402 -19.53 9.94 32.74
C VAL A 402 -19.79 9.68 34.24
N GLY A 403 -19.50 10.68 35.08
CA GLY A 403 -19.68 10.60 36.53
C GLY A 403 -18.41 10.40 37.36
N LEU A 404 -17.23 10.23 36.76
CA LEU A 404 -15.95 10.25 37.48
C LEU A 404 -15.22 11.57 37.28
N SER A 405 -14.67 12.15 38.36
CA SER A 405 -13.83 13.33 38.24
C SER A 405 -12.46 12.96 37.64
N ALA A 406 -11.80 13.90 36.96
CA ALA A 406 -10.44 13.70 36.45
C ALA A 406 -9.46 13.27 37.56
N ARG A 407 -9.69 13.72 38.81
CA ARG A 407 -8.89 13.33 39.98
C ARG A 407 -9.09 11.86 40.36
N ASP A 408 -10.31 11.35 40.29
CA ASP A 408 -10.61 9.94 40.59
C ASP A 408 -10.05 9.01 39.52
N ILE A 409 -10.06 9.45 38.27
CA ILE A 409 -9.46 8.71 37.15
C ILE A 409 -7.94 8.65 37.31
N LEU A 410 -7.29 9.77 37.59
CA LEU A 410 -5.85 9.79 37.84
C LEU A 410 -5.46 8.95 39.05
N ALA A 411 -6.24 9.01 40.14
CA ALA A 411 -6.02 8.18 41.32
C ALA A 411 -6.12 6.68 40.98
N ARG A 412 -7.16 6.27 40.22
CA ARG A 412 -7.36 4.87 39.82
C ARG A 412 -6.36 4.38 38.78
N LEU A 413 -5.93 5.23 37.85
CA LEU A 413 -4.84 4.94 36.92
C LEU A 413 -3.53 4.72 37.68
N SER A 414 -3.20 5.62 38.60
CA SER A 414 -1.97 5.54 39.40
C SER A 414 -1.93 4.36 40.37
N SER A 415 -3.10 3.87 40.80
CA SER A 415 -3.22 2.68 41.65
C SER A 415 -3.38 1.37 40.87
N GLY A 416 -3.44 1.42 39.54
CA GLY A 416 -3.69 0.26 38.68
C GLY A 416 -5.13 -0.27 38.71
N GLN A 417 -6.06 0.46 39.35
CA GLN A 417 -7.48 0.10 39.46
C GLN A 417 -8.30 0.41 38.20
N LEU A 418 -7.74 1.16 37.26
CA LEU A 418 -8.35 1.43 35.96
C LEU A 418 -7.31 1.12 34.87
N GLN A 419 -7.64 0.24 33.93
CA GLN A 419 -6.80 -0.07 32.78
C GLN A 419 -7.59 0.20 31.51
N VAL A 420 -6.96 0.83 30.51
CA VAL A 420 -7.55 0.97 29.18
C VAL A 420 -7.46 -0.38 28.49
N THR A 421 -8.60 -0.88 28.06
CA THR A 421 -8.75 -2.13 27.32
C THR A 421 -8.95 -1.86 25.82
N LEU A 422 -8.88 -2.91 25.00
CA LEU A 422 -9.22 -2.80 23.58
C LEU A 422 -10.66 -2.34 23.35
N ALA A 423 -11.62 -2.80 24.15
CA ALA A 423 -13.03 -2.44 24.07
C ALA A 423 -13.25 -0.93 24.23
N ASP A 424 -12.49 -0.27 25.11
CA ASP A 424 -12.55 1.19 25.31
C ASP A 424 -12.15 1.98 24.06
N ARG A 425 -11.49 1.32 23.10
CA ARG A 425 -11.05 1.90 21.82
C ARG A 425 -11.97 1.55 20.66
N ALA A 426 -12.91 0.61 20.82
CA ALA A 426 -13.76 0.11 19.74
C ALA A 426 -14.45 1.25 18.98
N GLU A 427 -15.14 2.14 19.70
CA GLU A 427 -15.87 3.27 19.09
C GLU A 427 -14.96 4.23 18.32
N ASP A 428 -13.79 4.56 18.87
CA ASP A 428 -12.82 5.47 18.21
C ASP A 428 -12.26 4.85 16.92
N LEU A 429 -12.02 3.54 16.93
CA LEU A 429 -11.52 2.80 15.76
C LEU A 429 -12.60 2.66 14.69
N VAL A 430 -13.86 2.46 15.09
CA VAL A 430 -15.01 2.43 14.18
C VAL A 430 -15.24 3.79 13.53
N ALA A 431 -15.26 4.86 14.34
CA ALA A 431 -15.43 6.22 13.83
C ALA A 431 -14.30 6.63 12.87
N ASP A 432 -13.05 6.26 13.15
CA ASP A 432 -11.92 6.51 12.25
C ASP A 432 -12.00 5.69 10.96
N ALA A 433 -12.43 4.44 11.04
CA ALA A 433 -12.65 3.60 9.86
C ALA A 433 -13.77 4.17 8.96
N GLN A 434 -14.85 4.68 9.55
CA GLN A 434 -15.93 5.36 8.85
C GLN A 434 -15.47 6.67 8.21
N GLN A 435 -14.75 7.52 8.95
CA GLN A 435 -14.23 8.79 8.44
C GLN A 435 -13.28 8.58 7.25
N ARG A 436 -12.35 7.62 7.33
CA ARG A 436 -11.44 7.31 6.21
C ARG A 436 -12.19 6.96 4.92
N SER A 437 -13.32 6.30 5.06
CA SER A 437 -14.10 5.87 3.91
C SER A 437 -14.97 6.97 3.36
N HIS A 438 -15.47 7.85 4.22
CA HIS A 438 -16.03 9.13 3.77
C HIS A 438 -14.99 10.00 3.07
N ASP A 439 -13.76 10.10 3.57
CA ASP A 439 -12.70 10.89 2.92
C ASP A 439 -12.26 10.27 1.60
N THR A 440 -12.17 8.94 1.55
CA THR A 440 -11.87 8.19 0.32
C THR A 440 -12.99 8.38 -0.69
N LEU A 441 -14.26 8.28 -0.30
CA LEU A 441 -15.40 8.49 -1.20
C LEU A 441 -15.56 9.97 -1.59
N GLY A 442 -15.43 10.91 -0.66
CA GLY A 442 -15.58 12.35 -0.89
C GLY A 442 -14.49 12.91 -1.81
N SER A 443 -13.24 12.49 -1.64
CA SER A 443 -12.15 12.84 -2.57
C SER A 443 -12.35 12.27 -3.98
N LEU A 444 -13.17 11.22 -4.14
CA LEU A 444 -13.58 10.68 -5.43
C LEU A 444 -14.75 11.45 -6.08
N PHE A 445 -15.46 12.32 -5.36
CA PHE A 445 -16.62 13.07 -5.86
C PHE A 445 -16.45 14.59 -5.92
N GLU A 446 -15.42 15.17 -5.28
CA GLU A 446 -15.15 16.62 -5.27
C GLU A 446 -14.08 17.09 -6.28
N ASN A 447 -13.56 16.20 -7.13
CA ASN A 447 -12.74 16.54 -8.31
C ASN A 447 -13.42 16.06 -9.59
#